data_AF-T1CDS5-F1
#
_entry.id   AF-T1CDS5-F1
#
_cell.length_a   1.000
_cell.length_b   1.000
_cell.length_c   1.000
_cell.angle_alpha   90.00
_cell.angle_beta   90.00
_cell.angle_gamma   90.00
#
_symmetry.space_group_name_H-M   'P 1'
#
loop_
_entity.id
_entity.type
_entity.pdbx_description
1 polymer ?
#
loop_
_entity_poly.entity_id
_entity_poly.type
_entity_poly.pdbx_seq_one_letter_code
_entity_poly.pdbx_strand_id
1 'polypeptide(L)'
;MARIRKSRSLDSREARAALSARQEPYWHRIEQGLFIGYRKSKAGGRWLVRRYRPTAAPGESRYVERALALADDHRKADGVEVLDFGQAQRKILTEAAEQAIEASGQNFTVRDAVADYADWLHRNRKSAEATEVVLNAYLLSSSLADKRLADVKAADFEAWLTWAMKRRRKRRGKATEADGSAPSTENKAEATERARRRRATLNRVINAVKACLNHAVNHGKPANADAWARLKKFRSADSARLRWLTVTEAERLQNAAAPDLRALVAAGLN
;
A
#
# COMPACT_ATOMS: atom_id res chain seq x y z
N MET A 1 -27.39 36.06 -23.91
CA MET A 1 -26.83 34.70 -24.16
C MET A 1 -25.36 34.84 -24.51
N ALA A 2 -24.44 34.25 -23.73
CA ALA A 2 -23.00 34.36 -23.97
C ALA A 2 -22.60 33.60 -25.23
N ARG A 3 -22.02 34.30 -26.23
CA ARG A 3 -21.46 33.67 -27.43
C ARG A 3 -20.34 32.71 -27.02
N ILE A 4 -20.53 31.42 -27.26
CA ILE A 4 -19.44 30.45 -27.24
C ILE A 4 -18.51 30.82 -28.40
N ARG A 5 -17.38 31.44 -28.09
CA ARG A 5 -16.36 31.78 -29.08
C ARG A 5 -15.81 30.45 -29.63
N LYS A 6 -16.11 30.11 -30.89
CA LYS A 6 -15.51 28.94 -31.56
C LYS A 6 -13.98 29.07 -31.47
N SER A 7 -13.33 28.13 -30.81
CA SER A 7 -11.87 28.06 -30.78
C SER A 7 -11.37 27.74 -32.19
N ARG A 8 -10.31 28.41 -32.63
CA ARG A 8 -9.62 28.05 -33.89
C ARG A 8 -9.05 26.63 -33.78
N SER A 9 -9.06 25.91 -34.89
CA SER A 9 -8.50 24.56 -34.95
C SER A 9 -6.98 24.59 -34.76
N LEU A 10 -6.45 23.68 -33.95
CA LEU A 10 -5.01 23.48 -33.70
C LEU A 10 -4.54 22.10 -34.16
N ASP A 11 -5.44 21.30 -34.72
CA ASP A 11 -5.27 19.91 -35.13
C ASP A 11 -4.28 19.75 -36.28
N SER A 12 -4.37 20.57 -37.33
CA SER A 12 -3.48 20.48 -38.49
C SER A 12 -2.34 21.50 -38.49
N ARG A 13 -1.25 21.17 -39.21
CA ARG A 13 -0.09 22.07 -39.40
C ARG A 13 -0.48 23.33 -40.15
N GLU A 14 -1.33 23.20 -41.17
CA GLU A 14 -1.82 24.32 -41.98
C GLU A 14 -2.65 25.28 -41.14
N ALA A 15 -3.53 24.75 -40.28
CA ALA A 15 -4.34 25.55 -39.37
C ALA A 15 -3.46 26.35 -38.41
N ARG A 16 -2.38 25.75 -37.89
CA ARG A 16 -1.41 26.43 -37.02
C ARG A 16 -0.53 27.42 -37.79
N ALA A 17 -0.15 27.11 -39.02
CA ALA A 17 0.61 28.00 -39.88
C ALA A 17 -0.17 29.29 -40.20
N ALA A 18 -1.50 29.21 -40.37
CA ALA A 18 -2.36 30.36 -40.60
C ALA A 18 -2.54 31.29 -39.38
N LEU A 19 -2.08 30.90 -38.18
CA LEU A 19 -2.19 31.72 -36.97
C LEU A 19 -1.15 32.85 -36.96
N SER A 20 -1.54 34.00 -36.39
CA SER A 20 -0.64 35.13 -36.19
C SER A 20 0.29 34.87 -35.01
N ALA A 21 1.58 35.22 -35.11
CA ALA A 21 2.48 35.13 -33.96
C ALA A 21 2.08 36.16 -32.89
N ARG A 22 1.99 35.73 -31.62
CA ARG A 22 1.62 36.58 -30.48
C ARG A 22 2.15 35.98 -29.17
N GLN A 23 2.26 36.81 -28.12
CA GLN A 23 2.71 36.38 -26.79
C GLN A 23 1.72 35.39 -26.14
N GLU A 24 0.43 35.72 -26.21
CA GLU A 24 -0.64 34.90 -25.62
C GLU A 24 -0.87 33.61 -26.42
N PRO A 25 -0.77 32.41 -25.84
CA PRO A 25 -1.03 31.19 -26.57
C PRO A 25 -2.46 31.13 -27.15
N TYR A 26 -2.62 30.38 -28.23
CA TYR A 26 -3.93 29.98 -28.72
C TYR A 26 -4.42 28.81 -27.86
N TRP A 27 -5.37 29.09 -26.97
CA TRP A 27 -5.93 28.10 -26.07
C TRP A 27 -7.12 27.37 -26.68
N HIS A 28 -7.14 26.06 -26.50
CA HIS A 28 -8.25 25.17 -26.78
C HIS A 28 -8.58 24.39 -25.49
N ARG A 29 -9.86 24.33 -25.14
CA ARG A 29 -10.31 23.64 -23.92
C ARG A 29 -10.41 22.15 -24.21
N ILE A 30 -9.72 21.33 -23.41
CA ILE A 30 -9.87 19.87 -23.47
C ILE A 30 -11.05 19.47 -22.56
N GLU A 31 -11.00 19.90 -21.30
CA GLU A 31 -12.01 19.63 -20.27
C GLU A 31 -12.22 20.87 -19.39
N GLN A 32 -13.17 20.81 -18.45
CA GLN A 32 -13.37 21.91 -17.51
C GLN A 32 -12.09 22.17 -16.70
N GLY A 33 -11.54 23.37 -16.81
CA GLY A 33 -10.32 23.75 -16.10
C GLY A 33 -9.03 23.19 -16.70
N LEU A 34 -9.06 22.47 -17.83
CA LEU A 34 -7.86 21.93 -18.50
C LEU A 34 -7.82 22.33 -19.98
N PHE A 35 -6.73 22.98 -20.39
CA PHE A 35 -6.58 23.55 -21.72
C PHE A 35 -5.24 23.15 -22.33
N ILE A 36 -5.25 22.94 -23.65
CA ILE A 36 -4.05 22.88 -24.48
C ILE A 36 -3.83 24.23 -25.15
N GLY A 37 -2.60 24.71 -25.15
CA GLY A 37 -2.19 25.97 -25.73
C GLY A 37 -1.18 25.76 -26.84
N TYR A 38 -1.31 26.52 -27.91
CA TYR A 38 -0.30 26.60 -28.96
C TYR A 38 0.29 28.02 -28.97
N ARG A 39 1.59 28.15 -28.70
CA ARG A 39 2.31 29.42 -28.85
C ARG A 39 3.17 29.36 -30.10
N LYS A 40 2.83 30.20 -31.09
CA LYS A 40 3.60 30.32 -32.33
C LYS A 40 4.85 31.18 -32.10
N SER A 41 6.00 30.70 -32.55
CA SER A 41 7.26 31.45 -32.58
C SER A 41 7.85 31.47 -34.00
N LYS A 42 8.91 32.25 -34.21
CA LYS A 42 9.64 32.28 -35.49
C LYS A 42 10.32 30.95 -35.84
N ALA A 43 10.67 30.14 -34.83
CA ALA A 43 11.38 28.88 -34.97
C ALA A 43 10.47 27.63 -34.96
N GLY A 44 9.14 27.82 -34.97
CA GLY A 44 8.15 26.77 -34.80
C GLY A 44 7.31 26.96 -33.52
N GLY A 45 6.19 26.27 -33.45
CA GLY A 45 5.28 26.39 -32.32
C GLY A 45 5.63 25.49 -31.13
N ARG A 46 5.07 25.84 -29.97
CA ARG A 46 5.19 25.07 -28.73
C ARG A 46 3.82 24.75 -28.16
N TRP A 47 3.66 23.52 -27.67
CA TRP A 47 2.53 23.11 -26.86
C TRP A 47 2.69 23.56 -25.41
N LEU A 48 1.63 24.11 -24.85
CA LEU A 48 1.49 24.45 -23.45
C LEU A 48 0.27 23.76 -22.88
N VAL A 49 0.27 23.54 -21.57
CA VAL A 49 -0.90 23.12 -20.80
C VAL A 49 -1.25 24.24 -19.84
N ARG A 50 -2.55 24.51 -19.69
CA ARG A 50 -3.06 25.41 -18.65
C ARG A 50 -4.09 24.67 -17.82
N ARG A 51 -3.89 24.67 -16.50
CA ARG A 51 -4.76 24.00 -15.54
C ARG A 51 -5.29 24.98 -14.51
N TYR A 52 -6.58 24.88 -14.21
CA TYR A 52 -7.24 25.59 -13.13
C TYR A 52 -6.79 25.04 -11.77
N ARG A 53 -6.46 25.93 -10.84
CA ARG A 53 -6.14 25.62 -9.45
C ARG A 53 -7.28 26.09 -8.55
N PRO A 54 -8.14 25.17 -8.07
CA PRO A 54 -9.26 25.55 -7.20
C PRO A 54 -8.80 26.06 -5.82
N THR A 55 -7.62 25.66 -5.37
CA THR A 55 -7.05 25.98 -4.05
C THR A 55 -6.10 27.19 -4.07
N ALA A 56 -6.05 27.96 -5.16
CA ALA A 56 -5.18 29.13 -5.26
C ALA A 56 -5.57 30.18 -4.19
N ALA A 57 -4.58 30.71 -3.47
CA ALA A 57 -4.81 31.71 -2.44
C ALA A 57 -5.32 33.04 -3.04
N PRO A 58 -5.96 33.92 -2.25
CA PRO A 58 -6.31 35.26 -2.71
C PRO A 58 -5.06 36.00 -3.22
N GLY A 59 -5.11 36.50 -4.46
CA GLY A 59 -3.99 37.18 -5.12
C GLY A 59 -3.10 36.27 -5.99
N GLU A 60 -3.24 34.95 -5.91
CA GLU A 60 -2.54 34.01 -6.80
C GLU A 60 -3.30 33.78 -8.11
N SER A 61 -2.56 33.45 -9.17
CA SER A 61 -3.17 33.04 -10.43
C SER A 61 -3.97 31.74 -10.24
N ARG A 62 -5.26 31.79 -10.56
CA ARG A 62 -6.15 30.62 -10.60
C ARG A 62 -5.79 29.62 -11.69
N TYR A 63 -4.82 29.95 -12.55
CA TYR A 63 -4.32 29.08 -13.60
C TYR A 63 -2.82 28.92 -13.49
N VAL A 64 -2.35 27.69 -13.70
CA VAL A 64 -0.94 27.44 -13.94
C VAL A 64 -0.71 26.93 -15.33
N GLU A 65 0.23 27.58 -15.99
CA GLU A 65 0.66 27.31 -17.34
C GLU A 65 2.02 26.63 -17.30
N ARG A 66 2.20 25.61 -18.13
CA ARG A 66 3.45 24.88 -18.26
C ARG A 66 3.71 24.57 -19.72
N ALA A 67 4.96 24.71 -20.14
CA ALA A 67 5.40 24.21 -21.44
C ALA A 67 5.36 22.68 -21.46
N LEU A 68 4.76 22.10 -22.51
CA LEU A 68 4.59 20.66 -22.67
C LEU A 68 5.66 20.06 -23.59
N ALA A 69 5.72 20.52 -24.84
CA ALA A 69 6.57 19.97 -25.90
C ALA A 69 6.65 20.93 -27.10
N LEU A 70 7.54 20.67 -28.05
CA LEU A 70 7.54 21.35 -29.34
C LEU A 70 6.38 20.83 -30.20
N ALA A 71 5.82 21.67 -31.07
CA ALA A 71 4.83 21.27 -32.04
C ALA A 71 5.51 20.69 -33.29
N ASP A 72 4.84 19.76 -33.95
CA ASP A 72 5.28 19.10 -35.17
C ASP A 72 5.21 20.00 -36.42
N ASP A 73 5.40 21.31 -36.30
CA ASP A 73 5.21 22.25 -37.40
C ASP A 73 6.30 22.11 -38.49
N HIS A 74 7.54 21.85 -38.07
CA HIS A 74 8.71 21.72 -38.97
C HIS A 74 9.43 20.37 -38.85
N ARG A 75 9.14 19.60 -37.80
CA ARG A 75 9.73 18.28 -37.54
C ARG A 75 8.60 17.24 -37.51
N LYS A 76 8.93 16.00 -37.87
CA LYS A 76 8.01 14.88 -37.63
C LYS A 76 7.89 14.67 -36.12
N ALA A 77 6.68 14.34 -35.67
CA ALA A 77 6.47 14.02 -34.26
C ALA A 77 7.24 12.75 -33.88
N ASP A 78 7.98 12.81 -32.77
CA ASP A 78 8.77 11.72 -32.21
C ASP A 78 8.10 11.08 -30.98
N GLY A 79 7.01 11.68 -30.49
CA GLY A 79 6.26 11.21 -29.34
C GLY A 79 6.89 11.57 -27.98
N VAL A 80 8.03 12.27 -27.97
CA VAL A 80 8.79 12.61 -26.75
C VAL A 80 8.96 14.13 -26.62
N GLU A 81 9.73 14.74 -27.53
CA GLU A 81 10.07 16.17 -27.55
C GLU A 81 9.20 16.97 -28.53
N VAL A 82 8.90 16.37 -29.69
CA VAL A 82 8.05 16.93 -30.73
C VAL A 82 6.77 16.13 -30.79
N LEU A 83 5.66 16.79 -30.52
CA LEU A 83 4.34 16.17 -30.49
C LEU A 83 3.44 16.79 -31.56
N ASP A 84 2.66 15.93 -32.22
CA ASP A 84 1.47 16.40 -32.92
C ASP A 84 0.35 16.78 -31.92
N PHE A 85 -0.74 17.37 -32.42
CA PHE A 85 -1.85 17.81 -31.58
C PHE A 85 -2.48 16.65 -30.79
N GLY A 86 -2.67 15.49 -31.43
CA GLY A 86 -3.29 14.32 -30.80
C GLY A 86 -2.41 13.72 -29.70
N GLN A 87 -1.10 13.64 -29.94
CA GLN A 87 -0.11 13.21 -28.96
C GLN A 87 -0.02 14.18 -27.79
N ALA A 88 -0.02 15.49 -28.04
CA ALA A 88 -0.02 16.52 -27.00
C ALA A 88 -1.29 16.45 -26.15
N GLN A 89 -2.46 16.30 -26.76
CA GLN A 89 -3.72 16.15 -26.05
C GLN A 89 -3.73 14.88 -25.19
N ARG A 90 -3.29 13.74 -25.74
CA ARG A 90 -3.20 12.49 -24.99
C ARG A 90 -2.24 12.58 -23.81
N LYS A 91 -1.07 13.18 -24.00
CA LYS A 91 -0.09 13.42 -22.92
C LYS A 91 -0.68 14.27 -21.79
N ILE A 92 -1.39 15.35 -22.13
CA ILE A 92 -2.07 16.20 -21.14
C ILE A 92 -3.12 15.41 -20.33
N LEU A 93 -3.94 14.59 -21.01
CA LEU A 93 -4.96 13.78 -20.35
C LEU A 93 -4.35 12.68 -19.46
N THR A 94 -3.28 12.02 -19.91
CA THR A 94 -2.56 11.02 -19.11
C THR A 94 -1.97 11.64 -17.85
N GLU A 95 -1.23 12.75 -17.98
CA GLU A 95 -0.68 13.48 -16.81
C GLU A 95 -1.81 13.96 -15.87
N ALA A 96 -2.96 14.34 -16.42
CA ALA A 96 -4.12 14.74 -15.62
C ALA A 96 -4.70 13.59 -14.80
N ALA A 97 -4.84 12.42 -15.42
CA ALA A 97 -5.32 11.22 -14.75
C ALA A 97 -4.35 10.77 -13.66
N GLU A 98 -3.04 10.76 -13.94
CA GLU A 98 -2.00 10.43 -12.97
C GLU A 98 -2.03 11.35 -11.75
N GLN A 99 -2.12 12.67 -11.97
CA GLN A 99 -2.25 13.64 -10.88
C GLN A 99 -3.53 13.45 -10.06
N ALA A 100 -4.64 13.09 -10.71
CA ALA A 100 -5.89 12.82 -10.00
C ALA A 100 -5.82 11.54 -9.16
N ILE A 101 -5.19 10.48 -9.69
CA ILE A 101 -4.93 9.23 -8.97
C ILE A 101 -4.07 9.50 -7.74
N GLU A 102 -2.98 10.26 -7.90
CA GLU A 102 -2.09 10.62 -6.80
C GLU A 102 -2.81 11.46 -5.74
N ALA A 103 -3.52 12.52 -6.14
CA ALA A 103 -4.25 13.40 -5.23
C ALA A 103 -5.39 12.67 -4.50
N SER A 104 -6.00 11.66 -5.13
CA SER A 104 -7.04 10.84 -4.49
C SER A 104 -6.49 9.82 -3.49
N GLY A 105 -5.16 9.60 -3.45
CA GLY A 105 -4.53 8.57 -2.64
C GLY A 105 -4.80 7.14 -3.13
N GLN A 106 -5.23 6.95 -4.39
CA GLN A 106 -5.48 5.61 -4.94
C GLN A 106 -4.22 4.75 -5.05
N ASN A 107 -3.04 5.38 -5.06
CA ASN A 107 -1.76 4.69 -5.00
C ASN A 107 -1.40 4.13 -3.61
N PHE A 108 -2.21 4.40 -2.58
CA PHE A 108 -1.94 3.98 -1.20
C PHE A 108 -1.88 2.45 -1.08
N THR A 109 -0.74 1.93 -0.64
CA THR A 109 -0.44 0.50 -0.59
C THR A 109 -0.64 -0.10 0.80
N VAL A 110 -0.60 -1.43 0.90
CA VAL A 110 -0.55 -2.13 2.18
C VAL A 110 0.70 -1.75 2.98
N ARG A 111 1.84 -1.51 2.31
CA ARG A 111 3.08 -1.02 2.95
C ARG A 111 2.86 0.33 3.61
N ASP A 112 2.21 1.26 2.92
CA ASP A 112 1.89 2.58 3.47
C ASP A 112 0.93 2.44 4.66
N ALA A 113 -0.07 1.55 4.57
CA ALA A 113 -0.97 1.26 5.68
C ALA A 113 -0.23 0.72 6.93
N VAL A 114 0.79 -0.12 6.74
CA VAL A 114 1.62 -0.63 7.85
C VAL A 114 2.46 0.48 8.46
N ALA A 115 3.07 1.34 7.64
CA ALA A 115 3.86 2.48 8.12
C ALA A 115 3.00 3.46 8.93
N ASP A 116 1.87 3.92 8.36
CA ASP A 116 0.93 4.83 9.03
C ASP A 116 0.42 4.24 10.36
N TYR A 117 0.12 2.94 10.38
CA TYR A 117 -0.38 2.28 11.59
C TYR A 117 0.70 2.05 12.64
N ALA A 118 1.92 1.72 12.23
CA ALA A 118 3.06 1.59 13.15
C ALA A 118 3.37 2.92 13.83
N ASP A 119 3.42 4.02 13.06
CA ASP A 119 3.60 5.38 13.58
C ASP A 119 2.52 5.74 14.60
N TRP A 120 1.25 5.45 14.28
CA TRP A 120 0.16 5.66 15.23
C TRP A 120 0.32 4.80 16.48
N LEU A 121 0.67 3.52 16.35
CA LEU A 121 0.87 2.62 17.49
C LEU A 121 1.97 3.13 18.43
N HIS A 122 3.12 3.55 17.89
CA HIS A 122 4.24 4.07 18.69
C HIS A 122 3.85 5.29 19.52
N ARG A 123 2.95 6.12 19.02
CA ARG A 123 2.45 7.31 19.74
C ARG A 123 1.36 6.99 20.75
N ASN A 124 0.62 5.89 20.59
CA ASN A 124 -0.65 5.66 21.30
C ASN A 124 -0.72 4.37 22.12
N ARG A 125 0.20 3.40 21.94
CA ARG A 125 0.07 2.04 22.48
C ARG A 125 1.43 1.46 22.89
N LYS A 126 1.48 0.85 24.09
CA LYS A 126 2.66 0.14 24.59
C LYS A 126 3.02 -1.13 23.79
N SER A 127 2.07 -1.66 23.02
CA SER A 127 2.25 -2.89 22.21
C SER A 127 2.77 -2.62 20.79
N ALA A 128 3.25 -1.41 20.51
CA ALA A 128 3.67 -0.98 19.17
C ALA A 128 4.72 -1.91 18.57
N GLU A 129 5.86 -2.07 19.24
CA GLU A 129 6.98 -2.88 18.75
C GLU A 129 6.57 -4.33 18.46
N ALA A 130 5.84 -4.96 19.37
CA ALA A 130 5.37 -6.33 19.20
C ALA A 130 4.42 -6.48 18.01
N THR A 131 3.56 -5.49 17.77
CA THR A 131 2.59 -5.51 16.66
C THR A 131 3.29 -5.22 15.33
N GLU A 132 4.20 -4.26 15.30
CA GLU A 132 4.98 -3.90 14.12
C GLU A 132 5.83 -5.09 13.65
N VAL A 133 6.51 -5.79 14.55
CA VAL A 133 7.26 -7.02 14.22
C VAL A 133 6.37 -8.06 13.53
N VAL A 134 5.11 -8.20 13.99
CA VAL A 134 4.15 -9.11 13.39
C VAL A 134 3.73 -8.63 11.99
N LEU A 135 3.40 -7.36 11.83
CA LEU A 135 3.00 -6.80 10.54
C LEU A 135 4.15 -6.86 9.51
N ASN A 136 5.38 -6.54 9.92
CA ASN A 136 6.56 -6.64 9.06
C ASN A 136 6.81 -8.09 8.62
N ALA A 137 6.65 -9.03 9.56
CA ALA A 137 6.84 -10.45 9.31
C ALA A 137 5.78 -11.05 8.37
N TYR A 138 4.54 -10.58 8.42
CA TYR A 138 3.42 -11.21 7.73
C TYR A 138 2.83 -10.40 6.58
N LEU A 139 2.81 -9.07 6.62
CA LEU A 139 2.37 -8.23 5.50
C LEU A 139 3.55 -7.80 4.63
N LEU A 140 4.56 -7.14 5.21
CA LEU A 140 5.67 -6.57 4.41
C LEU A 140 6.59 -7.62 3.77
N SER A 141 6.63 -8.83 4.34
CA SER A 141 7.38 -9.95 3.77
C SER A 141 6.56 -10.78 2.76
N SER A 142 5.37 -10.32 2.39
CA SER A 142 4.45 -11.04 1.50
C SER A 142 4.18 -10.24 0.22
N SER A 143 3.58 -10.90 -0.77
CA SER A 143 3.15 -10.26 -2.03
C SER A 143 2.08 -9.18 -1.84
N LEU A 144 1.46 -9.08 -0.65
CA LEU A 144 0.50 -8.03 -0.35
C LEU A 144 1.15 -6.66 -0.17
N ALA A 145 2.43 -6.59 0.21
CA ALA A 145 3.09 -5.36 0.66
C ALA A 145 2.93 -4.21 -0.35
N ASP A 146 3.22 -4.47 -1.62
CA ASP A 146 3.24 -3.44 -2.66
C ASP A 146 1.91 -3.33 -3.41
N LYS A 147 0.88 -4.08 -2.98
CA LYS A 147 -0.45 -4.01 -3.58
C LYS A 147 -1.19 -2.78 -3.06
N ARG A 148 -1.84 -2.05 -3.97
CA ARG A 148 -2.74 -0.94 -3.63
C ARG A 148 -3.89 -1.45 -2.77
N LEU A 149 -4.22 -0.72 -1.71
CA LEU A 149 -5.24 -1.12 -0.75
C LEU A 149 -6.64 -1.21 -1.39
N ALA A 150 -6.90 -0.38 -2.42
CA ALA A 150 -8.11 -0.43 -3.23
C ALA A 150 -8.20 -1.67 -4.13
N ASP A 151 -7.07 -2.26 -4.51
CA ASP A 151 -7.01 -3.39 -5.46
C ASP A 151 -6.89 -4.76 -4.77
N VAL A 152 -6.80 -4.79 -3.44
CA VAL A 152 -6.75 -6.04 -2.68
C VAL A 152 -8.09 -6.75 -2.80
N LYS A 153 -8.04 -8.08 -2.97
CA LYS A 153 -9.19 -8.98 -3.13
C LYS A 153 -9.15 -10.08 -2.08
N ALA A 154 -10.27 -10.72 -1.84
CA ALA A 154 -10.36 -11.86 -0.93
C ALA A 154 -9.39 -13.00 -1.31
N ALA A 155 -9.22 -13.26 -2.61
CA ALA A 155 -8.28 -14.26 -3.13
C ALA A 155 -6.82 -13.98 -2.73
N ASP A 156 -6.42 -12.71 -2.60
CA ASP A 156 -5.06 -12.38 -2.15
C ASP A 156 -4.86 -12.78 -0.68
N PHE A 157 -5.89 -12.61 0.16
CA PHE A 157 -5.84 -13.02 1.56
C PHE A 157 -5.89 -14.55 1.72
N GLU A 158 -6.55 -15.28 0.83
CA GLU A 158 -6.52 -16.74 0.78
C GLU A 158 -5.12 -17.26 0.41
N ALA A 159 -4.50 -16.67 -0.62
CA ALA A 159 -3.13 -16.97 -1.01
C ALA A 159 -2.14 -16.61 0.13
N TRP A 160 -2.32 -15.44 0.74
CA TRP A 160 -1.53 -14.99 1.89
C TRP A 160 -1.66 -15.93 3.09
N LEU A 161 -2.86 -16.42 3.43
CA LEU A 161 -3.06 -17.39 4.52
C LEU A 161 -2.33 -18.71 4.23
N THR A 162 -2.39 -19.18 2.98
CA THR A 162 -1.69 -20.40 2.54
C THR A 162 -0.18 -20.25 2.69
N TRP A 163 0.37 -19.10 2.26
CA TRP A 163 1.77 -18.76 2.46
C TRP A 163 2.12 -18.65 3.96
N ALA A 164 1.30 -17.97 4.75
CA ALA A 164 1.53 -17.75 6.18
C ALA A 164 1.54 -19.06 6.99
N MET A 165 0.73 -20.05 6.57
CA MET A 165 0.73 -21.40 7.12
C MET A 165 2.00 -22.18 6.82
N LYS A 166 2.71 -21.89 5.72
CA LYS A 166 3.98 -22.54 5.34
C LYS A 166 5.21 -21.78 5.82
N ARG A 167 5.08 -20.47 6.06
CA ARG A 167 6.18 -19.58 6.48
C ARG A 167 6.93 -20.09 7.70
N ARG A 168 8.25 -20.24 7.62
CA ARG A 168 9.11 -20.57 8.78
C ARG A 168 9.58 -19.27 9.42
N ARG A 169 9.56 -19.19 10.76
CA ARG A 169 10.09 -18.02 11.48
C ARG A 169 11.60 -18.03 11.31
N LYS A 170 12.19 -16.96 10.76
CA LYS A 170 13.64 -16.76 10.78
C LYS A 170 14.06 -16.69 12.26
N ARG A 171 14.86 -17.65 12.73
CA ARG A 171 15.46 -17.61 14.07
C ARG A 171 16.55 -16.53 14.06
N ARG A 172 16.54 -15.65 15.07
CA ARG A 172 17.59 -14.65 15.28
C ARG A 172 18.58 -15.28 16.27
N GLY A 173 19.63 -15.92 15.74
CA GLY A 173 20.64 -16.65 16.50
C GLY A 173 21.61 -17.38 15.57
N LYS A 174 22.89 -17.47 15.99
CA LYS A 174 24.04 -18.06 15.28
C LYS A 174 23.62 -19.33 14.55
N ALA A 175 23.93 -19.42 13.26
CA ALA A 175 23.81 -20.64 12.49
C ALA A 175 24.77 -21.69 13.08
N THR A 176 24.33 -22.40 14.10
CA THR A 176 24.75 -23.79 14.26
C THR A 176 24.13 -24.53 13.11
N GLU A 177 24.97 -25.15 12.29
CA GLU A 177 24.66 -26.11 11.23
C GLU A 177 23.93 -27.34 11.81
N ALA A 178 22.76 -27.13 12.41
CA ALA A 178 21.78 -28.16 12.66
C ALA A 178 20.96 -28.24 11.37
N ASP A 179 21.50 -29.03 10.46
CA ASP A 179 20.88 -29.53 9.24
C ASP A 179 19.38 -29.77 9.42
N GLY A 180 18.58 -28.91 8.78
CA GLY A 180 17.59 -29.28 7.77
C GLY A 180 16.42 -30.22 8.10
N SER A 181 16.47 -31.04 9.14
CA SER A 181 15.46 -32.06 9.39
C SER A 181 14.37 -31.54 10.32
N ALA A 182 13.10 -31.73 9.93
CA ALA A 182 12.04 -31.85 10.93
C ALA A 182 12.49 -32.94 11.92
N PRO A 183 12.20 -32.83 13.23
CA PRO A 183 12.54 -33.91 14.15
C PRO A 183 11.97 -35.21 13.56
N SER A 184 12.86 -36.11 13.15
CA SER A 184 12.56 -37.32 12.38
C SER A 184 11.78 -38.37 13.18
N THR A 185 11.38 -38.02 14.40
CA THR A 185 10.64 -38.80 15.38
C THR A 185 9.33 -38.15 15.81
N GLU A 186 8.83 -37.14 15.08
CA GLU A 186 7.58 -36.52 15.48
C GLU A 186 6.37 -37.40 15.20
N ASN A 187 5.62 -37.73 16.26
CA ASN A 187 4.36 -38.47 16.14
C ASN A 187 3.29 -37.59 15.48
N LYS A 188 2.35 -38.20 14.75
CA LYS A 188 1.11 -37.59 14.24
C LYS A 188 0.42 -36.67 15.26
N ALA A 189 0.39 -37.02 16.54
CA ALA A 189 -0.19 -36.20 17.61
C ALA A 189 0.55 -34.87 17.84
N GLU A 190 1.89 -34.88 17.75
CA GLU A 190 2.71 -33.68 17.91
C GLU A 190 2.62 -32.79 16.67
N ALA A 191 2.57 -33.39 15.48
CA ALA A 191 2.37 -32.68 14.23
C ALA A 191 1.01 -31.96 14.18
N THR A 192 -0.07 -32.60 14.63
CA THR A 192 -1.41 -31.97 14.71
C THR A 192 -1.44 -30.83 15.74
N GLU A 193 -0.82 -31.02 16.91
CA GLU A 193 -0.71 -29.98 17.93
C GLU A 193 0.13 -28.79 17.43
N ARG A 194 1.22 -29.03 16.69
CA ARG A 194 2.00 -27.95 16.07
C ARG A 194 1.17 -27.17 15.05
N ALA A 195 0.43 -27.86 14.20
CA ALA A 195 -0.45 -27.23 13.22
C ALA A 195 -1.51 -26.35 13.92
N ARG A 196 -2.10 -26.84 15.02
CA ARG A 196 -3.03 -26.07 15.85
C ARG A 196 -2.38 -24.82 16.46
N ARG A 197 -1.20 -24.94 17.06
CA ARG A 197 -0.44 -23.80 17.61
C ARG A 197 -0.13 -22.74 16.55
N ARG A 198 0.18 -23.17 15.33
CA ARG A 198 0.39 -22.27 14.19
C ARG A 198 -0.90 -21.54 13.82
N ARG A 199 -2.03 -22.23 13.74
CA ARG A 199 -3.36 -21.62 13.53
C ARG A 199 -3.69 -20.59 14.61
N ALA A 200 -3.42 -20.88 15.88
CA ALA A 200 -3.65 -19.94 16.99
C ALA A 200 -2.77 -18.68 16.86
N THR A 201 -1.52 -18.86 16.45
CA THR A 201 -0.62 -17.73 16.16
C THR A 201 -1.18 -16.88 15.02
N LEU A 202 -1.60 -17.50 13.91
CA LEU A 202 -2.20 -16.79 12.79
C LEU A 202 -3.50 -16.07 13.16
N ASN A 203 -4.32 -16.59 14.06
CA ASN A 203 -5.50 -15.86 14.55
C ASN A 203 -5.13 -14.51 15.20
N ARG A 204 -4.00 -14.45 15.93
CA ARG A 204 -3.48 -13.19 16.47
C ARG A 204 -2.94 -12.26 15.38
N VAL A 205 -2.23 -12.83 14.40
CA VAL A 205 -1.76 -12.08 13.21
C VAL A 205 -2.94 -11.49 12.45
N ILE A 206 -4.01 -12.25 12.22
CA ILE A 206 -5.23 -11.79 11.55
C ILE A 206 -5.84 -10.59 12.29
N ASN A 207 -5.85 -10.59 13.63
CA ASN A 207 -6.33 -9.42 14.39
C ASN A 207 -5.47 -8.19 14.12
N ALA A 208 -4.14 -8.31 14.18
CA ALA A 208 -3.23 -7.20 13.92
C ALA A 208 -3.37 -6.68 12.48
N VAL A 209 -3.47 -7.59 11.50
CA VAL A 209 -3.67 -7.25 10.09
C VAL A 209 -4.99 -6.50 9.91
N LYS A 210 -6.11 -7.03 10.43
CA LYS A 210 -7.41 -6.33 10.33
C LYS A 210 -7.38 -4.97 11.02
N ALA A 211 -6.74 -4.85 12.18
CA ALA A 211 -6.62 -3.58 12.88
C ALA A 211 -5.84 -2.54 12.07
N CYS A 212 -4.72 -2.93 11.46
CA CYS A 212 -3.92 -2.09 10.58
C CYS A 212 -4.70 -1.63 9.34
N LEU A 213 -5.37 -2.55 8.64
CA LEU A 213 -6.12 -2.20 7.43
C LEU A 213 -7.37 -1.37 7.74
N ASN A 214 -8.09 -1.69 8.83
CA ASN A 214 -9.22 -0.87 9.28
C ASN A 214 -8.77 0.52 9.74
N HIS A 215 -7.57 0.67 10.31
CA HIS A 215 -7.03 1.99 10.64
C HIS A 215 -6.92 2.86 9.39
N ALA A 216 -6.41 2.33 8.28
CA ALA A 216 -6.33 3.08 7.01
C ALA A 216 -7.73 3.49 6.51
N VAL A 217 -8.71 2.58 6.52
CA VAL A 217 -10.11 2.88 6.13
C VAL A 217 -10.70 3.98 7.01
N ASN A 218 -10.52 3.89 8.32
CA ASN A 218 -11.06 4.87 9.27
C ASN A 218 -10.45 6.27 9.11
N HIS A 219 -9.27 6.37 8.49
CA HIS A 219 -8.60 7.63 8.15
C HIS A 219 -8.84 8.05 6.69
N GLY A 220 -9.87 7.49 6.03
CA GLY A 220 -10.31 7.92 4.70
C GLY A 220 -9.40 7.47 3.56
N LYS A 221 -8.52 6.48 3.77
CA LYS A 221 -7.68 5.95 2.68
C LYS A 221 -8.52 5.09 1.73
N PRO A 222 -8.40 5.26 0.39
CA PRO A 222 -9.10 4.42 -0.57
C PRO A 222 -8.75 2.93 -0.39
N ALA A 223 -9.77 2.09 -0.28
CA ALA A 223 -9.60 0.71 0.13
C ALA A 223 -10.76 -0.20 -0.28
N ASN A 224 -10.47 -1.48 -0.48
CA ASN A 224 -11.49 -2.52 -0.62
C ASN A 224 -11.67 -3.33 0.67
N ALA A 225 -12.40 -2.76 1.64
CA ALA A 225 -12.55 -3.35 2.99
C ALA A 225 -13.19 -4.75 2.99
N ASP A 226 -14.05 -5.03 2.00
CA ASP A 226 -14.71 -6.33 1.85
C ASP A 226 -13.70 -7.48 1.65
N ALA A 227 -12.51 -7.19 1.10
CA ALA A 227 -11.47 -8.17 0.86
C ALA A 227 -11.03 -8.87 2.16
N TRP A 228 -10.77 -8.11 3.24
CA TRP A 228 -10.39 -8.67 4.54
C TRP A 228 -11.55 -8.80 5.52
N ALA A 229 -12.74 -8.28 5.22
CA ALA A 229 -13.95 -8.63 5.94
C ALA A 229 -14.18 -10.16 5.87
N ARG A 230 -13.95 -10.75 4.69
CA ARG A 230 -14.06 -12.20 4.42
C ARG A 230 -12.92 -13.04 5.01
N LEU A 231 -11.83 -12.41 5.45
CA LEU A 231 -10.71 -13.10 6.10
C LEU A 231 -11.15 -13.66 7.47
N LYS A 232 -11.36 -14.98 7.55
CA LYS A 232 -11.83 -15.65 8.77
C LYS A 232 -10.68 -16.25 9.57
N LYS A 233 -10.86 -16.27 10.90
CA LYS A 233 -9.98 -16.99 11.83
C LYS A 233 -10.13 -18.50 11.64
N PHE A 234 -9.07 -19.23 11.97
CA PHE A 234 -9.13 -20.69 12.09
C PHE A 234 -9.97 -21.08 13.29
N ARG A 235 -10.93 -21.99 13.09
CA ARG A 235 -11.78 -22.57 14.16
C ARG A 235 -10.96 -23.52 15.04
N SER A 236 -11.35 -23.61 16.31
CA SER A 236 -10.79 -24.55 17.31
C SER A 236 -9.26 -24.51 17.44
N ALA A 237 -8.68 -23.33 17.21
CA ALA A 237 -7.24 -23.15 17.26
C ALA A 237 -6.75 -22.71 18.64
N ASP A 238 -7.52 -21.88 19.34
CA ASP A 238 -7.17 -21.42 20.68
C ASP A 238 -7.43 -22.51 21.72
N SER A 239 -6.42 -22.81 22.53
CA SER A 239 -6.58 -23.53 23.79
C SER A 239 -5.84 -22.77 24.86
N ALA A 240 -6.40 -22.75 26.08
CA ALA A 240 -5.63 -22.35 27.24
C ALA A 240 -4.40 -23.27 27.35
N ARG A 241 -3.23 -22.67 27.62
CA ARG A 241 -2.04 -23.45 27.97
C ARG A 241 -2.16 -23.85 29.43
N LEU A 242 -2.97 -24.86 29.71
CA LEU A 242 -2.96 -25.51 31.00
C LEU A 242 -1.76 -26.46 31.02
N ARG A 243 -0.62 -25.99 31.52
CA ARG A 243 0.55 -26.84 31.77
C ARG A 243 0.49 -27.28 33.23
N TRP A 244 0.22 -28.55 33.42
CA TRP A 244 0.42 -29.21 34.71
C TRP A 244 1.86 -29.70 34.78
N LEU A 245 2.46 -29.65 35.96
CA LEU A 245 3.73 -30.33 36.21
C LEU A 245 3.46 -31.83 36.22
N THR A 246 4.29 -32.61 35.55
CA THR A 246 4.29 -34.07 35.81
C THR A 246 4.76 -34.32 37.25
N VAL A 247 4.46 -35.49 37.80
CA VAL A 247 4.94 -35.89 39.14
C VAL A 247 6.47 -35.72 39.23
N THR A 248 7.18 -36.16 38.20
CA THR A 248 8.64 -36.01 38.11
C THR A 248 9.11 -34.55 37.99
N GLU A 249 8.37 -33.68 37.32
CA GLU A 249 8.68 -32.24 37.26
C GLU A 249 8.37 -31.54 38.59
N ALA A 250 7.29 -31.93 39.27
CA ALA A 250 6.90 -31.45 40.58
C ALA A 250 7.95 -31.81 41.65
N GLU A 251 8.41 -33.07 41.67
CA GLU A 251 9.49 -33.53 42.55
C GLU A 251 10.79 -32.77 42.30
N ARG A 252 11.16 -32.56 41.02
CA ARG A 252 12.35 -31.76 40.67
C ARG A 252 12.23 -30.31 41.14
N LEU A 253 11.05 -29.71 41.01
CA LEU A 253 10.79 -28.36 41.49
C LEU A 253 10.92 -28.28 43.02
N GLN A 254 10.35 -29.25 43.75
CA GLN A 254 10.48 -29.32 45.21
C GLN A 254 11.95 -29.46 45.64
N ASN A 255 12.70 -30.35 44.99
CA ASN A 255 14.11 -30.58 45.31
C ASN A 255 15.00 -29.37 44.98
N ALA A 256 14.69 -28.61 43.92
CA ALA A 256 15.41 -27.40 43.56
C ALA A 256 15.04 -26.17 44.42
N ALA A 257 13.92 -26.21 45.14
CA ALA A 257 13.48 -25.12 46.01
C ALA A 257 14.31 -25.06 47.31
N ALA A 258 14.56 -23.84 47.79
CA ALA A 258 15.14 -23.60 49.11
C ALA A 258 14.23 -24.19 50.22
N PRO A 259 14.77 -24.55 51.40
CA PRO A 259 14.02 -25.27 52.43
C PRO A 259 12.67 -24.64 52.79
N ASP A 260 12.63 -23.33 53.00
CA ASP A 260 11.42 -22.59 53.39
C ASP A 260 10.37 -22.56 52.27
N LEU A 261 10.82 -22.47 51.01
CA LEU A 261 9.95 -22.47 49.83
C LEU A 261 9.47 -23.89 49.49
N ARG A 262 10.27 -24.91 49.78
CA ARG A 262 9.92 -26.32 49.52
C ARG A 262 8.68 -26.73 50.29
N ALA A 263 8.53 -26.31 51.55
CA ALA A 263 7.34 -26.60 52.35
C ALA A 263 6.06 -26.02 51.70
N LEU A 264 6.14 -24.78 51.20
CA LEU A 264 5.04 -24.11 50.52
C LEU A 264 4.71 -24.77 49.17
N VAL A 265 5.73 -25.12 48.39
CA VAL A 265 5.58 -25.80 47.09
C VAL A 265 5.02 -27.21 47.27
N ALA A 266 5.44 -27.95 48.30
CA ALA A 266 4.92 -29.28 48.60
C ALA A 266 3.44 -29.23 49.01
N ALA A 267 3.04 -28.25 49.83
CA ALA A 267 1.65 -28.07 50.24
C ALA A 267 0.71 -27.68 49.08
N GLY A 268 1.23 -26.98 48.06
CA GLY A 268 0.45 -26.58 46.88
C GLY A 268 0.46 -27.59 45.72
N LEU A 269 1.25 -28.68 45.81
CA LEU A 269 1.37 -29.69 44.76
C LEU A 269 0.86 -31.09 45.17
N ASN A 270 0.50 -31.27 46.45
CA ASN A 270 -0.27 -32.41 46.96
C ASN A 270 -1.77 -32.23 46.68
#